data_AF-A0A952QMS1-F1
#
_entry.id   AF-A0A952QMS1-F1
#
_cell.length_a   1.000
_cell.length_b   1.000
_cell.length_c   1.000
_cell.angle_alpha   90.00
_cell.angle_beta   90.00
_cell.angle_gamma   90.00
#
_symmetry.space_group_name_H-M   'P 1'
#
loop_
_entity.id
_entity.type
_entity.pdbx_description
1 polymer ?
#
loop_
_entity_poly.entity_id
_entity_poly.type
_entity_poly.pdbx_seq_one_letter_code
_entity_poly.pdbx_strand_id
1 'polypeptide(L)'
;MDNPTREWLPADIDKILDLLPIIDAPGFQSHVWPDLPDIIENGTRIMQMPYPTYHEVVDQIWKLLYETSAYIDPYAPLPEDPTQEGVPFSVMGAHFPPQYFEAATLNQVRRYLVLCTRGERFCDGHIASQFESGSIQAALHRLRQLRDAK
;
A
#
# COMPACT_ATOMS: atom_id res chain seq x y z
N MET A 1 -4.03 -19.91 -17.15
CA MET A 1 -3.24 -18.72 -17.49
C MET A 1 -2.47 -18.38 -16.23
N ASP A 2 -1.15 -18.36 -16.29
CA ASP A 2 -0.34 -18.04 -15.11
C ASP A 2 -0.48 -16.53 -14.84
N ASN A 3 -0.91 -16.19 -13.62
CA ASN A 3 -0.94 -14.82 -13.13
C ASN A 3 0.37 -14.53 -12.39
N PRO A 4 0.94 -13.31 -12.49
CA PRO A 4 0.47 -12.19 -13.30
C PRO A 4 0.75 -12.33 -14.80
N THR A 5 -0.12 -11.72 -15.61
CA THR A 5 0.02 -11.65 -17.07
C THR A 5 1.08 -10.67 -17.56
N ARG A 6 1.66 -9.85 -16.67
CA ARG A 6 2.71 -8.86 -16.96
C ARG A 6 3.73 -8.82 -15.83
N GLU A 7 4.99 -8.70 -16.19
CA GLU A 7 6.08 -8.48 -15.23
C GLU A 7 6.08 -7.05 -14.69
N TRP A 8 6.66 -6.86 -13.52
CA TRP A 8 6.95 -5.53 -12.98
C TRP A 8 8.36 -5.14 -13.40
N LEU A 9 8.49 -4.14 -14.25
CA LEU A 9 9.76 -3.75 -14.85
C LEU A 9 10.71 -3.21 -13.76
N PRO A 10 11.99 -3.64 -13.77
CA PRO A 10 12.97 -3.17 -12.78
C PRO A 10 13.09 -1.64 -12.72
N ALA A 11 13.09 -0.96 -13.87
CA ALA A 11 13.16 0.50 -13.93
C ALA A 11 11.96 1.21 -13.28
N ASP A 12 10.80 0.55 -13.20
CA ASP A 12 9.63 1.10 -12.52
C ASP A 12 9.67 0.83 -11.01
N ILE A 13 10.23 -0.32 -10.60
CA ILE A 13 10.54 -0.61 -9.21
C ILE A 13 11.54 0.43 -8.68
N ASP A 14 12.58 0.73 -9.45
CA ASP A 14 13.64 1.67 -9.09
C ASP A 14 13.07 3.07 -8.78
N LYS A 15 12.15 3.58 -9.62
CA LYS A 15 11.45 4.87 -9.37
C LYS A 15 10.71 4.92 -8.04
N ILE A 16 10.12 3.81 -7.61
CA ILE A 16 9.40 3.75 -6.32
C ILE A 16 10.41 3.67 -5.18
N LEU A 17 11.49 2.90 -5.34
CA LEU A 17 12.54 2.77 -4.34
C LEU A 17 13.35 4.06 -4.15
N ASP A 18 13.45 4.91 -5.17
CA ASP A 18 14.05 6.25 -5.07
C ASP A 18 13.34 7.15 -4.04
N LEU A 19 12.07 6.86 -3.72
CA LEU A 19 11.27 7.58 -2.72
C LEU A 19 11.45 7.02 -1.29
N LEU A 20 11.97 5.79 -1.15
CA LEU A 20 12.12 5.12 0.14
C LEU A 20 13.00 5.91 1.15
N PRO A 21 14.11 6.57 0.76
CA PRO A 21 14.90 7.37 1.71
C PRO A 21 14.11 8.50 2.40
N ILE A 22 13.08 9.06 1.75
CA ILE A 22 12.21 10.09 2.33
C ILE A 22 11.32 9.46 3.42
N ILE A 23 10.79 8.27 3.15
CA ILE A 23 9.94 7.51 4.09
C ILE A 23 10.75 7.05 5.31
N ASP A 24 12.00 6.65 5.08
CA ASP A 24 12.93 6.18 6.12
C ASP A 24 13.51 7.33 6.98
N ALA A 25 13.26 8.59 6.60
CA ALA A 25 13.84 9.73 7.28
C ALA A 25 13.34 9.82 8.73
N PRO A 26 14.23 10.13 9.71
CA PRO A 26 13.81 10.33 11.09
C PRO A 26 12.74 11.42 11.21
N GLY A 27 11.63 11.11 11.86
CA GLY A 27 10.51 12.04 12.02
C GLY A 27 9.62 12.16 10.78
N PHE A 28 9.79 11.32 9.77
CA PHE A 28 8.85 11.23 8.66
C PHE A 28 7.44 10.94 9.18
N GLN A 29 6.48 11.73 8.71
CA GLN A 29 5.07 11.58 9.02
C GLN A 29 4.31 11.42 7.70
N SER A 30 3.71 10.25 7.49
CA SER A 30 3.04 9.92 6.22
C SER A 30 1.74 10.69 6.01
N HIS A 31 1.09 11.10 7.09
CA HIS A 31 -0.19 11.80 7.04
C HIS A 31 -0.45 12.60 8.33
N VAL A 32 -1.37 13.55 8.24
CA VAL A 32 -1.93 14.29 9.36
C VAL A 32 -3.44 14.14 9.34
N TRP A 33 -4.03 13.90 10.51
CA TRP A 33 -5.49 14.00 10.70
C TRP A 33 -5.81 15.44 11.12
N PRO A 34 -6.44 16.26 10.25
CA PRO A 34 -6.78 17.62 10.60
C PRO A 34 -7.85 17.61 11.70
N ASP A 35 -7.70 18.49 12.68
CA ASP A 35 -8.78 18.79 13.63
C ASP A 35 -9.81 19.68 12.93
N LEU A 36 -11.00 19.14 12.66
CA LEU A 36 -12.08 19.83 11.99
C LEU A 36 -13.20 20.14 12.99
N PRO A 37 -13.25 21.37 13.55
CA PRO A 37 -14.28 21.72 14.51
C PRO A 37 -15.65 21.75 13.85
N ASP A 38 -16.69 21.56 14.64
CA ASP A 38 -18.06 21.65 14.13
C ASP A 38 -18.38 23.05 13.61
N ILE A 39 -19.16 23.10 12.54
CA ILE A 39 -19.65 24.34 11.95
C ILE A 39 -21.07 24.60 12.45
N ILE A 40 -21.39 25.84 12.80
CA ILE A 40 -22.78 26.26 13.03
C ILE A 40 -23.27 27.02 11.81
N GLU A 41 -24.24 26.47 11.10
CA GLU A 41 -24.86 27.10 9.94
C GLU A 41 -26.38 27.14 10.13
N ASN A 42 -26.97 28.35 10.06
CA ASN A 42 -28.40 28.58 10.29
C ASN A 42 -28.93 27.99 11.63
N GLY A 43 -28.09 27.97 12.67
CA GLY A 43 -28.43 27.40 13.98
C GLY A 43 -28.38 25.87 14.05
N THR A 44 -27.97 25.19 12.97
CA THR A 44 -27.72 23.74 12.96
C THR A 44 -26.23 23.47 13.13
N ARG A 45 -25.91 22.48 13.98
CA ARG A 45 -24.55 21.98 14.19
C ARG A 45 -24.22 20.94 13.12
N ILE A 46 -23.20 21.23 12.33
CA ILE A 46 -22.66 20.35 11.29
C ILE A 46 -21.36 19.77 11.81
N MET A 47 -21.37 18.46 12.06
CA MET A 47 -20.18 17.71 12.45
C MET A 47 -19.35 17.37 11.21
N GLN A 48 -18.06 17.67 11.27
CA GLN A 48 -17.13 17.37 10.19
C GLN A 48 -16.38 16.09 10.52
N MET A 49 -16.42 15.10 9.62
CA MET A 49 -15.58 13.92 9.74
C MET A 49 -14.23 14.20 9.09
N PRO A 50 -13.10 14.13 9.83
CA PRO A 50 -11.79 14.36 9.25
C PRO A 50 -11.38 13.20 8.33
N TYR A 51 -10.65 13.54 7.28
CA TYR A 51 -9.93 12.61 6.42
C TYR A 51 -8.44 12.97 6.47
N PRO A 52 -7.54 12.00 6.30
CA PRO A 52 -6.11 12.27 6.42
C PRO A 52 -5.64 13.13 5.24
N THR A 53 -4.74 14.06 5.54
CA THR A 53 -3.93 14.73 4.52
C THR A 53 -2.59 14.02 4.43
N TYR A 54 -2.29 13.41 3.28
CA TYR A 54 -1.06 12.66 3.07
C TYR A 54 0.14 13.55 2.73
N HIS A 55 1.33 13.09 3.09
CA HIS A 55 2.59 13.68 2.67
C HIS A 55 2.79 13.47 1.15
N GLU A 56 3.38 14.43 0.45
CA GLU A 56 3.52 14.39 -1.03
C GLU A 56 4.19 13.11 -1.57
N VAL A 57 5.15 12.54 -0.83
CA VAL A 57 5.83 11.30 -1.20
C VAL A 57 4.85 10.12 -1.29
N VAL A 58 3.82 10.10 -0.44
CA VAL A 58 2.79 9.06 -0.42
C VAL A 58 1.99 9.14 -1.72
N ASP A 59 1.55 10.34 -2.10
CA ASP A 59 0.87 10.57 -3.39
C ASP A 59 1.74 10.19 -4.59
N GLN A 60 3.04 10.49 -4.53
CA GLN A 60 3.99 10.12 -5.59
C GLN A 60 4.12 8.60 -5.77
N ILE A 61 4.22 7.83 -4.67
CA ILE A 61 4.26 6.36 -4.74
C ILE A 61 3.00 5.83 -5.43
N TRP A 62 1.82 6.32 -5.06
CA TRP A 62 0.56 5.83 -5.64
C TRP A 62 0.39 6.21 -7.09
N LYS A 63 0.80 7.43 -7.45
CA LYS A 63 0.87 7.86 -8.84
C LYS A 63 1.75 6.91 -9.65
N LEU A 64 2.94 6.56 -9.14
CA LEU A 64 3.82 5.59 -9.79
C LEU A 64 3.19 4.21 -9.89
N LEU A 65 2.47 3.72 -8.88
CA LEU A 65 1.77 2.43 -9.00
C LEU A 65 0.70 2.41 -10.10
N TYR A 66 0.06 3.54 -10.38
CA TYR A 66 -0.91 3.64 -11.48
C TYR A 66 -0.27 3.84 -12.86
N GLU A 67 0.83 4.60 -12.93
CA GLU A 67 1.44 5.01 -14.19
C GLU A 67 2.51 4.04 -14.72
N THR A 68 2.94 3.08 -13.89
CA THR A 68 4.01 2.13 -14.23
C THR A 68 3.48 0.73 -14.54
N SER A 69 4.40 -0.19 -14.84
CA SER A 69 4.10 -1.61 -14.95
C SER A 69 3.65 -2.27 -13.64
N ALA A 70 3.50 -1.55 -12.52
CA ALA A 70 3.14 -2.12 -11.22
C ALA A 70 1.76 -2.78 -11.14
N TYR A 71 0.81 -2.44 -12.02
CA TYR A 71 -0.54 -3.03 -11.95
C TYR A 71 -0.53 -4.55 -12.12
N ILE A 72 -1.18 -5.24 -11.18
CA ILE A 72 -1.53 -6.66 -11.17
C ILE A 72 -3.00 -6.76 -10.77
N ASP A 73 -3.72 -7.81 -11.17
CA ASP A 73 -5.04 -8.09 -10.60
C ASP A 73 -4.85 -8.40 -9.11
N PRO A 74 -5.28 -7.50 -8.20
CA PRO A 74 -4.92 -7.62 -6.81
C PRO A 74 -5.79 -8.64 -6.06
N TYR A 75 -6.88 -9.12 -6.67
CA TYR A 75 -7.84 -10.06 -6.07
C TYR A 75 -7.67 -11.49 -6.58
N ALA A 76 -6.93 -11.67 -7.67
CA ALA A 76 -6.59 -12.99 -8.17
C ALA A 76 -5.57 -13.69 -7.26
N PRO A 77 -5.68 -15.02 -7.07
CA PRO A 77 -4.64 -15.80 -6.42
C PRO A 77 -3.36 -15.78 -7.27
N LEU A 78 -2.23 -15.73 -6.58
CA LEU A 78 -0.90 -15.88 -7.17
C LEU A 78 -0.45 -17.34 -7.09
N PRO A 79 0.37 -17.84 -8.05
CA PRO A 79 0.91 -19.19 -8.00
C PRO A 79 1.69 -19.50 -6.73
N GLU A 80 2.37 -18.50 -6.16
CA GLU A 80 3.12 -18.58 -4.91
C GLU A 80 2.28 -18.44 -3.63
N ASP A 81 0.95 -18.26 -3.74
CA ASP A 81 0.12 -18.14 -2.55
C ASP A 81 -0.01 -19.46 -1.80
N PRO A 82 0.03 -19.42 -0.46
CA PRO A 82 -0.10 -20.63 0.35
C PRO A 82 -1.52 -21.20 0.23
N THR A 83 -1.61 -22.52 0.10
CA THR A 83 -2.87 -23.24 0.36
C THR A 83 -2.87 -23.66 1.82
N GLN A 84 -3.91 -23.30 2.58
CA GLN A 84 -4.07 -23.76 3.97
C GLN A 84 -5.23 -24.75 4.02
N GLU A 85 -4.97 -25.97 4.49
CA GLU A 85 -6.00 -27.01 4.70
C GLU A 85 -6.87 -27.31 3.45
N GLY A 86 -6.27 -27.20 2.25
CA GLY A 86 -6.99 -27.39 0.98
C GLY A 86 -7.87 -26.20 0.57
N VAL A 87 -7.89 -25.12 1.35
CA VAL A 87 -8.55 -23.87 1.01
C VAL A 87 -7.56 -22.98 0.24
N PRO A 88 -7.89 -22.57 -1.00
CA PRO A 88 -7.08 -21.62 -1.74
C PRO A 88 -7.01 -20.28 -1.01
N PHE A 89 -5.87 -19.59 -1.14
CA PHE A 89 -5.70 -18.26 -0.60
C PHE A 89 -6.81 -17.30 -1.07
N SER A 90 -7.35 -16.53 -0.13
CA SER A 90 -8.34 -15.49 -0.41
C SER A 90 -7.84 -14.14 0.09
N VAL A 91 -7.72 -13.19 -0.82
CA VAL A 91 -7.30 -11.82 -0.52
C VAL A 91 -8.27 -11.13 0.44
N MET A 92 -9.58 -11.44 0.35
CA MET A 92 -10.61 -10.81 1.20
C MET A 92 -10.47 -11.18 2.69
N GLY A 93 -9.87 -12.32 3.00
CA GLY A 93 -9.57 -12.74 4.38
C GLY A 93 -8.11 -12.53 4.78
N ALA A 94 -7.28 -12.04 3.87
CA ALA A 94 -5.85 -11.90 4.10
C ALA A 94 -5.55 -10.67 4.96
N HIS A 95 -4.59 -10.84 5.86
CA HIS A 95 -3.99 -9.76 6.63
C HIS A 95 -2.53 -9.63 6.22
N PHE A 96 -2.04 -8.40 6.10
CA PHE A 96 -0.68 -8.10 5.66
C PHE A 96 0.09 -7.36 6.77
N PRO A 97 0.34 -8.01 7.93
CA PRO A 97 1.16 -7.42 8.97
C PRO A 97 2.62 -7.34 8.50
N PRO A 98 3.48 -6.50 9.12
CA PRO A 98 4.87 -6.34 8.69
C PRO A 98 5.64 -7.66 8.50
N GLN A 99 5.38 -8.66 9.36
CA GLN A 99 6.04 -9.97 9.33
C GLN A 99 5.73 -10.78 8.06
N TYR A 100 4.59 -10.53 7.42
CA TYR A 100 4.25 -11.15 6.14
C TYR A 100 5.32 -10.88 5.08
N PHE A 101 5.92 -9.69 5.11
CA PHE A 101 6.88 -9.25 4.09
C PHE A 101 8.28 -9.83 4.26
N GLU A 102 8.59 -10.50 5.37
CA GLU A 102 9.90 -11.12 5.58
C GLU A 102 10.20 -12.19 4.51
N ALA A 103 9.17 -12.95 4.12
CA ALA A 103 9.27 -14.02 3.13
C ALA A 103 8.51 -13.72 1.83
N ALA A 104 7.81 -12.59 1.73
CA ALA A 104 6.96 -12.29 0.58
C ALA A 104 7.74 -12.28 -0.75
N THR A 105 7.11 -12.78 -1.81
CA THR A 105 7.63 -12.70 -3.18
C THR A 105 7.44 -11.30 -3.77
N LEU A 106 8.07 -11.05 -4.94
CA LEU A 106 7.89 -9.80 -5.67
C LEU A 106 6.41 -9.53 -6.02
N ASN A 107 5.67 -10.53 -6.47
CA ASN A 107 4.26 -10.34 -6.82
C ASN A 107 3.35 -10.21 -5.61
N GLN A 108 3.70 -10.83 -4.47
CA GLN A 108 2.97 -10.63 -3.22
C GLN A 108 3.13 -9.20 -2.70
N VAL A 109 4.35 -8.64 -2.75
CA VAL A 109 4.62 -7.22 -2.44
C VAL A 109 3.86 -6.30 -3.41
N ARG A 110 3.98 -6.56 -4.72
CA ARG A 110 3.29 -5.82 -5.78
C ARG A 110 1.77 -5.80 -5.57
N ARG A 111 1.17 -6.97 -5.31
CA ARG A 111 -0.26 -7.11 -5.04
C ARG A 111 -0.66 -6.28 -3.83
N TYR A 112 0.07 -6.38 -2.73
CA TYR A 112 -0.20 -5.61 -1.52
C TYR A 112 -0.23 -4.11 -1.79
N LEU A 113 0.79 -3.58 -2.47
CA LEU A 113 0.85 -2.16 -2.78
C LEU A 113 -0.33 -1.72 -3.67
N VAL A 114 -0.70 -2.52 -4.67
CA VAL A 114 -1.91 -2.25 -5.49
C VAL A 114 -3.19 -2.34 -4.65
N LEU A 115 -3.29 -3.29 -3.71
CA LEU A 115 -4.42 -3.39 -2.77
C LEU A 115 -4.57 -2.13 -1.92
N CYS A 116 -3.48 -1.56 -1.41
CA CYS A 116 -3.54 -0.30 -0.66
C CYS A 116 -4.19 0.83 -1.48
N THR A 117 -3.85 0.96 -2.77
CA THR A 117 -4.47 1.97 -3.65
C THR A 117 -5.96 1.73 -3.87
N ARG A 118 -6.42 0.47 -3.76
CA ARG A 118 -7.84 0.12 -3.85
C ARG A 118 -8.54 0.39 -2.52
N GLY A 119 -7.93 -0.02 -1.40
CA GLY A 119 -8.46 0.16 -0.05
C GLY A 119 -8.75 1.62 0.27
N GLU A 120 -7.88 2.55 -0.11
CA GLU A 120 -8.10 3.99 0.12
C GLU A 120 -9.36 4.52 -0.57
N ARG A 121 -9.72 3.99 -1.75
CA ARG A 121 -10.95 4.39 -2.44
C ARG A 121 -12.22 3.93 -1.74
N PHE A 122 -12.11 2.97 -0.82
CA PHE A 122 -13.24 2.42 -0.07
C PHE A 122 -13.31 2.95 1.36
N CYS A 123 -12.18 3.32 1.96
CA CYS A 123 -12.09 3.78 3.34
C CYS A 123 -10.98 4.84 3.43
N ASP A 124 -11.37 6.10 3.62
CA ASP A 124 -10.43 7.19 3.84
C ASP A 124 -9.58 6.87 5.08
N GLY A 125 -8.26 6.92 4.92
CA GLY A 125 -7.31 6.53 5.98
C GLY A 125 -6.95 5.06 6.00
N HIS A 126 -7.33 4.27 4.99
CA HIS A 126 -6.78 2.93 4.83
C HIS A 126 -5.24 2.98 4.73
N ILE A 127 -4.68 3.81 3.86
CA ILE A 127 -3.23 3.97 3.68
C ILE A 127 -2.57 4.52 4.95
N ALA A 128 -3.21 5.50 5.61
CA ALA A 128 -2.78 5.98 6.91
C ALA A 128 -2.57 4.82 7.89
N SER A 129 -3.57 3.94 8.04
CA SER A 129 -3.49 2.76 8.92
C SER A 129 -2.38 1.78 8.53
N GLN A 130 -2.09 1.63 7.22
CA GLN A 130 -1.04 0.75 6.73
C GLN A 130 0.38 1.30 6.97
N PHE A 131 0.53 2.63 7.03
CA PHE A 131 1.76 3.27 7.47
C PHE A 131 1.93 3.18 8.99
N GLU A 132 0.85 3.37 9.74
CA GLU A 132 0.85 3.26 11.22
C GLU A 132 1.18 1.84 11.68
N SER A 133 0.68 0.81 10.97
CA SER A 133 1.01 -0.59 11.26
C SER A 133 2.44 -0.97 10.87
N GLY A 134 3.14 -0.13 10.09
CA GLY A 134 4.46 -0.42 9.53
C GLY A 134 4.44 -1.34 8.30
N SER A 135 3.26 -1.70 7.80
CA SER A 135 3.11 -2.69 6.71
C SER A 135 3.63 -2.15 5.37
N ILE A 136 3.37 -0.87 5.05
CA ILE A 136 3.92 -0.24 3.83
C ILE A 136 5.45 -0.18 3.89
N GLN A 137 6.03 0.22 5.02
CA GLN A 137 7.48 0.29 5.20
C GLN A 137 8.09 -1.10 5.01
N ALA A 138 7.54 -2.14 5.65
CA ALA A 138 8.00 -3.51 5.50
C ALA A 138 7.92 -4.00 4.05
N ALA A 139 6.83 -3.70 3.34
CA ALA A 139 6.66 -4.04 1.92
C ALA A 139 7.71 -3.35 1.03
N LEU A 140 7.97 -2.05 1.24
CA LEU A 140 8.97 -1.30 0.46
C LEU A 140 10.41 -1.74 0.75
N HIS A 141 10.74 -2.05 2.00
CA HIS A 141 12.03 -2.64 2.34
C HIS A 141 12.20 -4.03 1.72
N ARG A 142 11.15 -4.85 1.73
CA ARG A 142 11.18 -6.15 1.06
C ARG A 142 11.36 -5.98 -0.44
N LEU A 143 10.70 -5.00 -1.05
CA LEU A 143 10.88 -4.66 -2.48
C LEU A 143 12.34 -4.32 -2.78
N ARG A 144 12.99 -3.51 -1.94
CA ARG A 144 14.43 -3.19 -2.06
C ARG A 144 15.29 -4.44 -1.99
N GLN A 145 15.10 -5.30 -0.99
CA GLN A 145 15.83 -6.56 -0.85
C GLN A 145 15.70 -7.46 -2.09
N LEU A 146 14.48 -7.60 -2.62
CA LEU A 146 14.21 -8.40 -3.82
C LEU A 146 14.82 -7.78 -5.07
N ARG A 147 14.97 -6.45 -5.11
CA ARG A 147 15.59 -5.73 -6.21
C ARG A 147 17.11 -5.87 -6.21
N ASP A 148 17.73 -5.83 -5.03
CA ASP A 148 19.18 -5.94 -4.82
C ASP A 148 19.70 -7.38 -5.00
N ALA A 149 18.84 -8.37 -4.80
CA ALA A 149 19.18 -9.80 -4.94
C ALA A 149 19.17 -10.30 -6.40
N LYS A 150 18.86 -9.44 -7.38
CA LYS A 150 18.83 -9.74 -8.82
C LYS A 150 19.98 -9.07 -9.55
#